data_AF-A0A7W7WIK1-F1
#
_entry.id   AF-A0A7W7WIK1-F1
#
_cell.length_a   1.000
_cell.length_b   1.000
_cell.length_c   1.000
_cell.angle_alpha   90.00
_cell.angle_beta   90.00
_cell.angle_gamma   90.00
#
_symmetry.space_group_name_H-M   'P 1'
#
loop_
_entity.id
_entity.type
_entity.pdbx_description
1 polymer ?
#
loop_
_entity_poly.entity_id
_entity_poly.type
_entity_poly.pdbx_seq_one_letter_code
_entity_poly.pdbx_strand_id
1 'polypeptide(L)'
;MTGDGRTVTQLRVPSKTNEITCFTAMLAPYDLAGVTVTADGLHTQRAHVRLLVEEKKAHYLLVVKANQPELHRTLRSLPWKDVTARRYDREASYGRRETRVTRAVTGLGLDFPHAVQAARILRYRTDLKAGTVSRQILYAISDLTSQQASPQRLGTLARSQWTIENRLHFVPDTAFAEDASKIRTGHGPENMATIRNLAINTLRQQGHCNIAAGPRQASHKPFTRPRDLLGIA
;
A
#
# COMPACT_ATOMS: atom_id res chain seq x y z
N MET A 1 -2.39 -3.14 6.77
CA MET A 1 -2.78 -1.76 7.15
C MET A 1 -4.13 -1.44 6.53
N THR A 2 -4.99 -0.69 7.22
CA THR A 2 -6.30 -0.26 6.72
C THR A 2 -6.20 0.94 5.77
N GLY A 3 -7.28 1.28 5.06
CA GLY A 3 -7.31 2.39 4.11
C GLY A 3 -7.10 3.79 4.73
N ASP A 4 -7.43 3.97 6.01
CA ASP A 4 -7.11 5.17 6.80
C ASP A 4 -5.67 5.15 7.34
N GLY A 5 -4.93 4.06 7.07
CA GLY A 5 -3.53 3.92 7.39
C GLY A 5 -3.27 3.42 8.80
N ARG A 6 -4.08 2.54 9.39
CA ARG A 6 -3.75 1.93 10.70
C ARG A 6 -3.05 0.58 10.53
N THR A 7 -1.97 0.37 11.26
CA THR A 7 -1.30 -0.93 11.31
C THR A 7 -2.08 -1.85 12.23
N VAL A 8 -2.73 -2.89 11.68
CA VAL A 8 -3.58 -3.82 12.46
C VAL A 8 -2.79 -5.05 12.91
N THR A 9 -1.82 -5.46 12.10
CA THR A 9 -0.99 -6.63 12.34
C THR A 9 0.40 -6.40 11.79
N GLN A 10 1.36 -7.10 12.35
CA GLN A 10 2.70 -7.25 11.83
C GLN A 10 3.22 -8.63 12.22
N LEU A 11 4.08 -9.19 11.39
CA LEU A 11 4.73 -10.47 11.65
C LEU A 11 6.20 -10.32 11.33
N ARG A 12 7.07 -10.68 12.27
CA ARG A 12 8.50 -10.74 12.01
C ARG A 12 8.78 -11.84 10.99
N VAL A 13 9.45 -11.49 9.90
CA VAL A 13 9.93 -12.48 8.92
C VAL A 13 11.02 -13.33 9.59
N PRO A 14 10.84 -14.67 9.68
CA PRO A 14 11.85 -15.55 10.24
C PRO A 14 13.18 -15.46 9.50
N SER A 15 14.29 -15.69 10.22
CA SER A 15 15.61 -15.73 9.60
C SER A 15 15.65 -16.76 8.46
N LYS A 16 16.30 -16.41 7.34
CA LYS A 16 16.42 -17.23 6.12
C LYS A 16 15.12 -17.46 5.33
N THR A 17 14.03 -16.75 5.66
CA THR A 17 12.80 -16.74 4.86
C THR A 17 12.58 -15.37 4.21
N ASN A 18 11.51 -15.21 3.42
CA ASN A 18 11.13 -13.95 2.80
C ASN A 18 9.67 -13.59 3.11
N GLU A 19 9.28 -12.34 2.85
CA GLU A 19 7.95 -11.80 3.13
C GLU A 19 6.80 -12.59 2.46
N ILE A 20 7.08 -13.25 1.33
CA ILE A 20 6.09 -14.08 0.61
C ILE A 20 5.58 -15.19 1.52
N THR A 21 6.48 -15.86 2.26
CA THR A 21 6.10 -16.96 3.16
C THR A 21 5.23 -16.53 4.34
N CYS A 22 5.33 -15.26 4.75
CA CYS A 22 4.62 -14.71 5.89
C CYS A 22 3.21 -14.20 5.52
N PHE A 23 2.91 -14.03 4.23
CA PHE A 23 1.68 -13.42 3.75
C PHE A 23 0.42 -14.17 4.24
N THR A 24 0.40 -15.49 4.08
CA THR A 24 -0.73 -16.32 4.51
C THR A 24 -0.93 -16.27 6.03
N ALA A 25 0.16 -16.47 6.79
CA ALA A 25 0.11 -16.45 8.25
C ALA A 25 -0.38 -15.09 8.79
N MET A 26 0.06 -14.00 8.16
CA MET A 26 -0.34 -12.63 8.55
C MET A 26 -1.85 -12.40 8.34
N LEU A 27 -2.44 -12.96 7.29
CA LEU A 27 -3.86 -12.77 6.96
C LEU A 27 -4.78 -13.84 7.57
N ALA A 28 -4.22 -14.96 8.07
CA ALA A 28 -4.99 -16.07 8.63
C ALA A 28 -6.02 -15.64 9.69
N PRO A 29 -5.71 -14.75 10.66
CA PRO A 29 -6.64 -14.38 11.72
C PRO A 29 -7.80 -13.47 11.27
N TYR A 30 -7.71 -12.88 10.07
CA TYR A 30 -8.65 -11.84 9.64
C TYR A 30 -9.72 -12.41 8.72
N ASP A 31 -10.97 -12.00 8.96
CA ASP A 31 -12.04 -12.10 7.97
C ASP A 31 -11.89 -10.96 6.97
N LEU A 32 -11.75 -11.32 5.70
CA LEU A 32 -11.50 -10.41 4.59
C LEU A 32 -12.60 -10.51 3.52
N ALA A 33 -13.73 -11.15 3.82
CA ALA A 33 -14.82 -11.30 2.87
C ALA A 33 -15.26 -9.94 2.31
N GLY A 34 -15.23 -9.79 0.99
CA GLY A 34 -15.56 -8.56 0.27
C GLY A 34 -14.53 -7.42 0.40
N VAL A 35 -13.47 -7.58 1.19
CA VAL A 35 -12.39 -6.59 1.34
C VAL A 35 -11.48 -6.64 0.12
N THR A 36 -11.08 -5.48 -0.41
CA THR A 36 -10.06 -5.42 -1.47
C THR A 36 -8.67 -5.29 -0.87
N VAL A 37 -7.84 -6.32 -1.03
CA VAL A 37 -6.45 -6.35 -0.58
C VAL A 37 -5.53 -5.79 -1.69
N THR A 38 -4.71 -4.81 -1.32
CA THR A 38 -3.61 -4.33 -2.16
C THR A 38 -2.29 -4.77 -1.55
N ALA A 39 -1.31 -5.10 -2.39
CA ALA A 39 0.03 -5.46 -1.94
C ALA A 39 1.08 -5.06 -2.97
N ASP A 40 2.36 -5.05 -2.55
CA ASP A 40 3.48 -4.80 -3.45
C ASP A 40 3.56 -5.87 -4.54
N GLY A 41 4.22 -5.54 -5.65
CA GLY A 41 4.49 -6.48 -6.73
C GLY A 41 5.28 -7.74 -6.33
N LEU A 42 5.97 -7.74 -5.18
CA LEU A 42 6.52 -8.98 -4.61
C LEU A 42 5.42 -10.02 -4.30
N HIS A 43 4.23 -9.56 -3.90
CA HIS A 43 3.08 -10.40 -3.53
C HIS A 43 2.16 -10.73 -4.71
N THR A 44 2.49 -10.29 -5.92
CA THR A 44 1.85 -10.74 -7.17
C THR A 44 2.22 -12.20 -7.43
N GLN A 45 1.63 -13.09 -6.65
CA GLN A 45 1.88 -14.53 -6.62
C GLN A 45 0.56 -15.27 -6.83
N ARG A 46 0.60 -16.33 -7.65
CA ARG A 46 -0.58 -17.15 -7.97
C ARG A 46 -1.21 -17.74 -6.70
N ALA A 47 -0.39 -18.21 -5.76
CA ALA A 47 -0.87 -18.79 -4.50
C ALA A 47 -1.59 -17.74 -3.62
N HIS A 48 -1.08 -16.50 -3.56
CA HIS A 48 -1.70 -15.45 -2.77
C HIS A 48 -3.07 -15.06 -3.30
N VAL A 49 -3.23 -14.94 -4.62
CA VAL A 49 -4.54 -14.58 -5.19
C VAL A 49 -5.57 -15.71 -5.03
N ARG A 50 -5.13 -16.98 -5.07
CA ARG A 50 -6.00 -18.12 -4.74
C ARG A 50 -6.46 -18.07 -3.29
N LEU A 51 -5.55 -17.88 -2.34
CA LEU A 51 -5.90 -17.69 -0.93
C LEU A 51 -6.91 -16.55 -0.74
N LEU A 52 -6.65 -15.38 -1.36
CA LEU A 52 -7.51 -14.21 -1.23
C LEU A 52 -8.92 -14.49 -1.77
N VAL A 53 -9.04 -15.01 -2.98
CA VAL A 53 -10.33 -15.18 -3.65
C VAL A 53 -11.07 -16.45 -3.19
N GLU A 54 -10.37 -17.58 -3.12
CA GLU A 54 -10.95 -18.90 -2.90
C GLU A 54 -11.25 -19.16 -1.42
N GLU A 55 -10.30 -18.83 -0.53
CA GLU A 55 -10.42 -19.11 0.92
C GLU A 55 -10.98 -17.91 1.69
N LYS A 56 -10.41 -16.72 1.46
CA LYS A 56 -10.77 -15.50 2.21
C LYS A 56 -11.96 -14.74 1.65
N LYS A 57 -12.45 -15.11 0.46
CA LYS A 57 -13.54 -14.42 -0.26
C LYS A 57 -13.29 -12.91 -0.41
N ALA A 58 -12.02 -12.54 -0.48
CA ALA A 58 -11.53 -11.19 -0.64
C ALA A 58 -11.31 -10.88 -2.13
N HIS A 59 -11.26 -9.60 -2.44
CA HIS A 59 -10.83 -9.09 -3.74
C HIS A 59 -9.37 -8.66 -3.67
N TYR A 60 -8.72 -8.49 -4.82
CA TYR A 60 -7.35 -7.98 -4.89
C TYR A 60 -7.17 -6.91 -5.96
N LEU A 61 -6.18 -6.05 -5.72
CA LEU A 61 -5.53 -5.27 -6.76
C LEU A 61 -4.01 -5.29 -6.54
N LEU A 62 -3.29 -5.95 -7.45
CA LEU A 62 -1.86 -6.18 -7.32
C LEU A 62 -1.10 -5.52 -8.45
N VAL A 63 -0.03 -4.80 -8.09
CA VAL A 63 0.86 -4.15 -9.06
C VAL A 63 1.78 -5.20 -9.68
N VAL A 64 1.90 -5.20 -11.00
CA VAL A 64 2.79 -6.11 -11.71
C VAL A 64 4.10 -5.38 -12.01
N LYS A 65 5.20 -5.89 -11.44
CA LYS A 65 6.57 -5.40 -11.67
C LYS A 65 7.34 -6.37 -12.58
N ALA A 66 8.60 -6.04 -12.86
CA ALA A 66 9.47 -6.82 -13.75
C ALA A 66 9.83 -8.22 -13.21
N ASN A 67 9.59 -8.50 -11.92
CA ASN A 67 9.72 -9.84 -11.32
C ASN A 67 8.69 -10.85 -11.85
N GLN A 68 7.66 -10.39 -12.57
CA GLN A 68 6.70 -11.23 -13.31
C GLN A 68 6.82 -10.95 -14.81
N PRO A 69 7.91 -11.37 -15.47
CA PRO A 69 8.32 -10.83 -16.77
C PRO A 69 7.31 -11.11 -17.89
N GLU A 70 6.72 -12.31 -17.92
CA GLU A 70 5.74 -12.69 -18.95
C GLU A 70 4.41 -11.96 -18.78
N LEU A 71 3.90 -11.92 -17.55
CA LEU A 71 2.70 -11.16 -17.21
C LEU A 71 2.89 -9.68 -17.53
N HIS A 72 4.03 -9.11 -17.12
CA HIS A 72 4.35 -7.71 -17.40
C HIS A 72 4.47 -7.43 -18.90
N ARG A 73 5.08 -8.34 -19.69
CA ARG A 73 5.16 -8.22 -21.15
C ARG A 73 3.78 -8.25 -21.78
N THR A 74 2.92 -9.16 -21.36
CA THR A 74 1.55 -9.31 -21.86
C THR A 74 0.70 -8.09 -21.53
N LEU A 75 0.80 -7.58 -20.30
CA LEU A 75 0.12 -6.34 -19.92
C LEU A 75 0.61 -5.14 -20.73
N ARG A 76 1.91 -5.07 -21.06
CA ARG A 76 2.46 -4.01 -21.90
C ARG A 76 1.96 -4.07 -23.34
N SER A 77 1.67 -5.26 -23.88
CA SER A 77 1.19 -5.43 -25.27
C SER A 77 -0.30 -5.19 -25.47
N LEU A 78 -1.09 -5.07 -24.39
CA LEU A 78 -2.52 -4.74 -24.50
C LEU A 78 -2.75 -3.42 -25.26
N PRO A 79 -3.88 -3.26 -25.97
CA PRO A 79 -4.16 -2.12 -26.85
C PRO A 79 -4.55 -0.84 -26.07
N TRP A 80 -3.71 -0.39 -25.14
CA TRP A 80 -3.99 0.73 -24.24
C TRP A 80 -4.31 2.06 -24.92
N LYS A 81 -3.98 2.21 -26.21
CA LYS A 81 -4.26 3.43 -26.97
C LYS A 81 -5.76 3.52 -27.32
N ASP A 82 -6.39 2.38 -27.55
CA ASP A 82 -7.77 2.26 -28.03
C ASP A 82 -8.78 2.17 -26.87
N VAL A 83 -8.28 2.04 -25.65
CA VAL A 83 -9.10 1.96 -24.43
C VAL A 83 -9.75 3.31 -24.12
N THR A 84 -11.08 3.33 -24.20
CA THR A 84 -11.95 4.46 -23.88
C THR A 84 -12.20 4.59 -22.38
N ALA A 85 -12.26 3.47 -21.65
CA ALA A 85 -12.43 3.42 -20.20
C ALA A 85 -11.19 4.00 -19.48
N ARG A 86 -11.25 5.31 -19.14
CA ARG A 86 -10.13 6.04 -18.55
C ARG A 86 -10.56 7.05 -17.49
N ARG A 87 -9.68 7.32 -16.53
CA ARG A 87 -9.81 8.37 -15.52
C ARG A 87 -8.56 9.25 -15.51
N TYR A 88 -8.77 10.56 -15.43
CA TYR A 88 -7.70 11.54 -15.18
C TYR A 88 -7.82 12.07 -13.76
N ASP A 89 -6.72 12.05 -13.03
CA ASP A 89 -6.61 12.70 -11.73
C ASP A 89 -5.42 13.67 -11.77
N ARG A 90 -5.64 14.91 -11.33
CA ARG A 90 -4.63 15.96 -11.31
C ARG A 90 -4.51 16.52 -9.90
N GLU A 91 -3.28 16.64 -9.43
CA GLU A 91 -2.95 17.17 -8.10
C GLU A 91 -1.82 18.18 -8.24
N ALA A 92 -1.86 19.22 -7.42
CA ALA A 92 -0.77 20.17 -7.27
C ALA A 92 -0.52 20.38 -5.77
N SER A 93 0.71 20.17 -5.31
CA SER A 93 1.07 20.28 -3.90
C SER A 93 2.57 20.55 -3.76
N TYR A 94 2.96 21.44 -2.84
CA TYR A 94 4.37 21.69 -2.47
C TYR A 94 5.32 21.90 -3.67
N GLY A 95 4.91 22.69 -4.67
CA GLY A 95 5.74 22.96 -5.86
C GLY A 95 5.84 21.79 -6.84
N ARG A 96 5.00 20.76 -6.70
CA ARG A 96 4.91 19.61 -7.60
C ARG A 96 3.52 19.54 -8.22
N ARG A 97 3.46 19.28 -9.53
CA ARG A 97 2.23 18.93 -10.23
C ARG A 97 2.28 17.47 -10.63
N GLU A 98 1.21 16.74 -10.37
CA GLU A 98 1.08 15.35 -10.74
C GLU A 98 -0.20 15.13 -11.54
N THR A 99 -0.10 14.37 -12.62
CA THR A 99 -1.24 13.88 -13.39
C THR A 99 -1.15 12.38 -13.52
N ARG A 100 -2.22 11.69 -13.14
CA ARG A 100 -2.38 10.25 -13.30
C ARG A 100 -3.48 9.96 -14.30
N VAL A 101 -3.22 9.02 -15.19
CA VAL A 101 -4.21 8.50 -16.15
C VAL A 101 -4.33 7.01 -15.93
N THR A 102 -5.47 6.59 -15.41
CA THR A 102 -5.79 5.17 -15.23
C THR A 102 -6.66 4.71 -16.38
N ARG A 103 -6.24 3.64 -17.06
CA ARG A 103 -7.04 2.93 -18.07
C ARG A 103 -7.31 1.52 -17.59
N ALA A 104 -8.48 0.98 -17.89
CA ALA A 104 -8.85 -0.39 -17.52
C ALA A 104 -9.30 -1.20 -18.74
N VAL A 105 -8.95 -2.47 -18.77
CA VAL A 105 -9.31 -3.44 -19.82
C VAL A 105 -9.82 -4.71 -19.15
N THR A 106 -10.80 -5.37 -19.77
CA THR A 106 -11.36 -6.68 -19.41
C THR A 106 -11.03 -7.71 -20.50
N GLY A 107 -11.36 -8.99 -20.27
CA GLY A 107 -11.23 -10.02 -21.31
C GLY A 107 -9.78 -10.27 -21.70
N LEU A 108 -8.91 -10.36 -20.70
CA LEU A 108 -7.46 -10.21 -20.86
C LEU A 108 -6.78 -11.42 -21.51
N GLY A 109 -7.43 -12.60 -21.50
CA GLY A 109 -6.81 -13.86 -21.93
C GLY A 109 -5.52 -14.19 -21.17
N LEU A 110 -5.37 -13.68 -19.94
CA LEU A 110 -4.16 -13.89 -19.13
C LEU A 110 -4.19 -15.26 -18.48
N ASP A 111 -3.08 -15.98 -18.55
CA ASP A 111 -2.82 -17.08 -17.64
C ASP A 111 -2.38 -16.53 -16.28
N PHE A 112 -3.33 -15.94 -15.55
CA PHE A 112 -3.16 -15.59 -14.14
C PHE A 112 -4.48 -15.81 -13.40
N PRO A 113 -4.49 -16.51 -12.24
CA PRO A 113 -5.73 -16.92 -11.59
C PRO A 113 -6.60 -15.72 -11.25
N HIS A 114 -7.89 -15.82 -11.56
CA HIS A 114 -8.92 -14.84 -11.20
C HIS A 114 -8.71 -13.42 -11.77
N ALA A 115 -7.75 -13.20 -12.69
CA ALA A 115 -7.51 -11.89 -13.26
C ALA A 115 -8.61 -11.50 -14.27
N VAL A 116 -9.53 -10.63 -13.85
CA VAL A 116 -10.67 -10.17 -14.67
C VAL A 116 -10.36 -8.84 -15.35
N GLN A 117 -9.68 -7.92 -14.64
CA GLN A 117 -9.31 -6.60 -15.14
C GLN A 117 -7.81 -6.32 -15.04
N ALA A 118 -7.29 -5.65 -16.06
CA ALA A 118 -5.97 -5.05 -16.03
C ALA A 118 -6.10 -3.52 -16.03
N ALA A 119 -5.30 -2.86 -15.21
CA ALA A 119 -5.17 -1.42 -15.19
C ALA A 119 -3.79 -0.99 -15.66
N ARG A 120 -3.74 0.08 -16.46
CA ARG A 120 -2.52 0.82 -16.75
C ARG A 120 -2.62 2.20 -16.16
N ILE A 121 -1.68 2.55 -15.30
CA ILE A 121 -1.60 3.84 -14.62
C ILE A 121 -0.38 4.57 -15.14
N LEU A 122 -0.62 5.64 -15.89
CA LEU A 122 0.42 6.52 -16.39
C LEU A 122 0.52 7.74 -15.48
N ARG A 123 1.70 7.99 -14.94
CA ARG A 123 1.98 9.09 -14.00
C ARG A 123 2.95 10.07 -14.62
N TYR A 124 2.54 11.33 -14.70
CA TYR A 124 3.40 12.46 -15.01
C TYR A 124 3.61 13.27 -13.75
N ARG A 125 4.86 13.51 -13.39
CA ARG A 125 5.23 14.38 -12.28
C ARG A 125 6.13 15.48 -12.78
N THR A 126 5.70 16.72 -12.58
CA THR A 126 6.45 17.93 -12.87
C THR A 126 6.91 18.55 -11.57
N ASP A 127 8.22 18.74 -11.43
CA ASP A 127 8.79 19.62 -10.43
C ASP A 127 8.75 21.06 -10.96
N LEU A 128 8.02 21.95 -10.29
CA LEU A 128 7.81 23.32 -10.78
C LEU A 128 9.03 24.21 -10.53
N LYS A 129 9.93 23.85 -9.61
CA LYS A 129 11.15 24.61 -9.33
C LYS A 129 12.27 24.22 -10.29
N ALA A 130 12.46 22.92 -10.50
CA ALA A 130 13.48 22.40 -11.40
C ALA A 130 13.02 22.35 -12.88
N GLY A 131 11.73 22.50 -13.15
CA GLY A 131 11.15 22.36 -14.49
C GLY A 131 11.20 20.93 -15.05
N THR A 132 11.57 19.94 -14.24
CA THR A 132 11.77 18.57 -14.70
C THR A 132 10.46 17.79 -14.75
N VAL A 133 10.29 16.98 -15.79
CA VAL A 133 9.13 16.10 -15.96
C VAL A 133 9.59 14.64 -15.92
N SER A 134 9.00 13.87 -15.02
CA SER A 134 9.19 12.44 -14.92
C SER A 134 7.93 11.69 -15.33
N ARG A 135 8.11 10.60 -16.07
CA ARG A 135 7.04 9.75 -16.58
C ARG A 135 7.23 8.33 -16.06
N GLN A 136 6.18 7.76 -15.48
CA GLN A 136 6.18 6.37 -15.01
C GLN A 136 4.91 5.66 -15.47
N ILE A 137 5.04 4.38 -15.82
CA ILE A 137 3.92 3.51 -16.17
C ILE A 137 3.90 2.38 -15.16
N LEU A 138 2.72 2.11 -14.63
CA LEU A 138 2.43 0.95 -13.79
C LEU A 138 1.34 0.12 -14.41
N TYR A 139 1.46 -1.19 -14.22
CA TYR A 139 0.41 -2.14 -14.54
C TYR A 139 -0.10 -2.78 -13.24
N ALA A 140 -1.39 -3.04 -13.18
CA ALA A 140 -2.01 -3.77 -12.09
C ALA A 140 -3.05 -4.74 -12.63
N ILE A 141 -3.32 -5.80 -11.89
CA ILE A 141 -4.38 -6.77 -12.17
C ILE A 141 -5.33 -6.89 -10.98
N SER A 142 -6.59 -7.22 -11.25
CA SER A 142 -7.65 -7.36 -10.25
C SER A 142 -8.67 -8.42 -10.68
N ASP A 143 -9.28 -9.07 -9.69
CA ASP A 143 -10.46 -9.94 -9.87
C ASP A 143 -11.78 -9.17 -9.96
N LEU A 144 -11.78 -7.88 -9.64
CA LEU A 144 -12.97 -7.04 -9.75
C LEU A 144 -13.38 -6.89 -11.21
N THR A 145 -14.66 -7.14 -11.50
CA THR A 145 -15.27 -6.86 -12.81
C THR A 145 -15.35 -5.36 -13.10
N SER A 146 -15.58 -4.99 -14.35
CA SER A 146 -15.75 -3.57 -14.76
C SER A 146 -16.92 -2.88 -14.05
N GLN A 147 -17.96 -3.63 -13.66
CA GLN A 147 -19.08 -3.12 -12.88
C GLN A 147 -18.72 -2.89 -11.41
N GLN A 148 -17.84 -3.74 -10.85
CA GLN A 148 -17.38 -3.58 -9.47
C GLN A 148 -16.29 -2.51 -9.33
N ALA A 149 -15.43 -2.35 -10.34
CA ALA A 149 -14.33 -1.39 -10.30
C ALA A 149 -14.12 -0.65 -11.62
N SER A 150 -14.50 0.63 -11.61
CA SER A 150 -14.18 1.58 -12.65
C SER A 150 -12.69 1.94 -12.67
N PRO A 151 -12.17 2.56 -13.75
CA PRO A 151 -10.81 3.09 -13.78
C PRO A 151 -10.48 4.03 -12.62
N GLN A 152 -11.47 4.77 -12.12
CA GLN A 152 -11.31 5.61 -10.93
C GLN A 152 -11.08 4.77 -9.68
N ARG A 153 -11.90 3.75 -9.41
CA ARG A 153 -11.74 2.87 -8.26
C ARG A 153 -10.39 2.14 -8.29
N LEU A 154 -10.00 1.60 -9.45
CA LEU A 154 -8.71 0.95 -9.65
C LEU A 154 -7.54 1.90 -9.39
N GLY A 155 -7.64 3.15 -9.85
CA GLY A 155 -6.64 4.20 -9.59
C GLY A 155 -6.52 4.54 -8.10
N THR A 156 -7.65 4.62 -7.39
CA THR A 156 -7.69 4.86 -5.94
C THR A 156 -7.04 3.72 -5.16
N LEU A 157 -7.38 2.46 -5.48
CA LEU A 157 -6.80 1.27 -4.85
C LEU A 157 -5.27 1.19 -5.09
N ALA A 158 -4.83 1.44 -6.32
CA ALA A 158 -3.40 1.43 -6.62
C ALA A 158 -2.64 2.54 -5.85
N ARG A 159 -3.29 3.70 -5.66
CA ARG A 159 -2.72 4.81 -4.89
C ARG A 159 -2.70 4.53 -3.39
N SER A 160 -3.72 3.87 -2.85
CA SER A 160 -3.74 3.53 -1.42
C SER A 160 -2.57 2.65 -1.05
N GLN A 161 -2.16 1.71 -1.94
CA GLN A 161 -0.97 0.90 -1.72
C GLN A 161 0.29 1.74 -1.49
N TRP A 162 0.54 2.76 -2.31
CA TRP A 162 1.71 3.65 -2.14
C TRP A 162 1.60 4.53 -0.91
N THR A 163 0.40 4.99 -0.59
CA THR A 163 0.18 5.78 0.62
C THR A 163 0.43 4.91 1.85
N ILE A 164 0.09 3.63 1.78
CA ILE A 164 0.36 2.66 2.83
C ILE A 164 1.87 2.46 2.99
N GLU A 165 2.58 2.18 1.90
CA GLU A 165 4.04 2.01 1.92
C GLU A 165 4.75 3.24 2.52
N ASN A 166 4.38 4.44 2.07
CA ASN A 166 4.94 5.67 2.63
C ASN A 166 4.58 5.85 4.11
N ARG A 167 3.35 5.54 4.53
CA ARG A 167 2.93 5.69 5.93
C ARG A 167 3.47 4.61 6.87
N LEU A 168 3.89 3.47 6.33
CA LEU A 168 4.42 2.33 7.07
C LEU A 168 5.94 2.41 7.22
N HIS A 169 6.67 2.90 6.22
CA HIS A 169 8.14 3.02 6.30
C HIS A 169 8.57 4.41 6.74
N PHE A 170 8.21 5.45 5.97
CA PHE A 170 8.74 6.80 6.21
C PHE A 170 8.33 7.39 7.56
N VAL A 171 7.11 7.11 8.06
CA VAL A 171 6.63 7.71 9.32
C VAL A 171 7.38 7.16 10.54
N PRO A 172 7.51 5.84 10.76
CA PRO A 172 8.39 5.32 11.80
C PRO A 172 9.83 5.83 11.69
N ASP A 173 10.41 5.84 10.49
CA ASP A 173 11.79 6.27 10.28
C ASP A 173 12.01 7.73 10.67
N THR A 174 11.11 8.62 10.26
CA THR A 174 11.30 10.06 10.48
C THR A 174 10.76 10.57 11.80
N ALA A 175 9.63 10.03 12.30
CA ALA A 175 9.01 10.48 13.54
C ALA A 175 9.57 9.76 14.78
N PHE A 176 10.10 8.54 14.62
CA PHE A 176 10.60 7.71 15.71
C PHE A 176 12.04 7.22 15.52
N ALA A 177 12.75 7.72 14.49
CA ALA A 177 14.16 7.40 14.21
C ALA A 177 14.41 5.88 14.15
N GLU A 178 13.48 5.12 13.55
CA GLU A 178 13.51 3.66 13.53
C GLU A 178 14.81 3.13 12.88
N ASP A 179 15.18 3.62 11.70
CA ASP A 179 16.44 3.29 11.03
C ASP A 179 17.70 3.58 11.86
N ALA A 180 17.67 4.62 12.69
CA ALA A 180 18.79 4.99 13.56
C ALA A 180 18.84 4.14 14.84
N SER A 181 17.87 3.26 15.08
CA SER A 181 17.80 2.44 16.29
C SER A 181 18.90 1.39 16.33
N LYS A 182 19.66 1.39 17.43
CA LYS A 182 20.73 0.42 17.72
C LYS A 182 20.23 -0.84 18.44
N ILE A 183 18.94 -0.94 18.72
CA ILE A 183 18.35 -2.12 19.37
C ILE A 183 18.35 -3.26 18.35
N ARG A 184 19.17 -4.31 18.60
CA ARG A 184 19.35 -5.45 17.68
C ARG A 184 19.25 -6.83 18.35
N THR A 185 19.06 -6.88 19.67
CA THR A 185 19.14 -8.12 20.45
C THR A 185 17.77 -8.73 20.72
N GLY A 186 17.66 -10.05 20.57
CA GLY A 186 16.45 -10.82 20.92
C GLY A 186 15.19 -10.30 20.24
N HIS A 187 14.12 -10.12 21.02
CA HIS A 187 12.84 -9.54 20.58
C HIS A 187 12.80 -8.00 20.63
N GLY A 188 13.92 -7.34 20.97
CA GLY A 188 14.00 -5.88 21.09
C GLY A 188 13.50 -5.14 19.84
N PRO A 189 13.97 -5.47 18.62
CA PRO A 189 13.50 -4.81 17.40
C PRO A 189 11.97 -4.95 17.18
N GLU A 190 11.43 -6.15 17.38
CA GLU A 190 10.01 -6.46 17.18
C GLU A 190 9.11 -5.75 18.21
N ASN A 191 9.53 -5.76 19.48
CA ASN A 191 8.83 -5.04 20.54
C ASN A 191 8.81 -3.53 20.26
N MET A 192 9.93 -2.95 19.83
CA MET A 192 10.00 -1.54 19.49
C MET A 192 9.14 -1.18 18.28
N ALA A 193 9.13 -2.01 17.23
CA ALA A 193 8.24 -1.82 16.09
C ALA A 193 6.76 -1.85 16.53
N THR A 194 6.39 -2.78 17.42
CA THR A 194 5.05 -2.87 18.01
C THR A 194 4.66 -1.60 18.76
N ILE A 195 5.53 -1.13 19.65
CA ILE A 195 5.27 0.07 20.45
C ILE A 195 5.16 1.32 19.57
N ARG A 196 6.02 1.47 18.55
CA ARG A 196 5.93 2.57 17.59
C ARG A 196 4.62 2.51 16.79
N ASN A 197 4.26 1.34 16.27
CA ASN A 197 3.00 1.16 15.55
C ASN A 197 1.79 1.48 16.42
N LEU A 198 1.80 1.09 17.70
CA LEU A 198 0.78 1.49 18.67
C LEU A 198 0.72 3.01 18.82
N ALA A 199 1.84 3.68 19.10
CA ALA A 199 1.90 5.13 19.26
C ALA A 199 1.40 5.86 18.00
N ILE A 200 1.81 5.42 16.81
CA ILE A 200 1.37 6.01 15.53
C ILE A 200 -0.14 5.83 15.35
N ASN A 201 -0.67 4.64 15.63
CA ASN A 201 -2.11 4.38 15.53
C ASN A 201 -2.92 5.26 16.50
N THR A 202 -2.47 5.38 17.75
CA THR A 202 -3.10 6.26 18.75
C THR A 202 -3.11 7.72 18.30
N LEU A 203 -1.99 8.23 17.79
CA LEU A 203 -1.92 9.59 17.25
C LEU A 203 -2.86 9.78 16.06
N ARG A 204 -2.98 8.79 15.17
CA ARG A 204 -3.94 8.82 14.05
C ARG A 204 -5.40 8.84 14.56
N GLN A 205 -5.72 8.05 15.58
CA GLN A 205 -7.06 8.04 16.20
C GLN A 205 -7.44 9.40 16.79
N GLN A 206 -6.47 10.12 17.35
CA GLN A 206 -6.64 11.48 17.88
C GLN A 206 -6.59 12.59 16.81
N GLY A 207 -6.61 12.22 15.52
CA GLY A 207 -6.71 13.17 14.41
C GLY A 207 -5.40 13.82 13.97
N HIS A 208 -4.24 13.35 14.46
CA HIS A 208 -2.95 13.90 14.02
C HIS A 208 -2.68 13.57 12.55
N CYS A 209 -2.80 14.57 11.68
CA CYS A 209 -2.45 14.48 10.26
C CYS A 209 -0.93 14.53 10.01
N ASN A 210 -0.18 15.16 10.92
CA ASN A 210 1.28 15.16 10.97
C ASN A 210 1.76 14.39 12.20
N ILE A 211 2.19 13.14 12.00
CA ILE A 211 2.57 12.26 13.11
C ILE A 211 3.78 12.79 13.87
N ALA A 212 4.73 13.48 13.21
CA ALA A 212 5.90 14.05 13.90
C ALA A 212 5.54 15.16 14.89
N ALA A 213 4.35 15.77 14.79
CA ALA A 213 3.88 16.75 15.75
C ALA A 213 3.41 16.10 17.07
N GLY A 214 2.91 14.85 17.01
CA GLY A 214 2.40 14.12 18.17
C GLY A 214 3.43 13.94 19.28
N PRO A 215 4.60 13.30 19.01
CA PRO A 215 5.66 13.14 20.00
C PRO A 215 6.19 14.47 20.55
N ARG A 216 6.27 15.52 19.72
CA ARG A 216 6.68 16.87 20.18
C ARG A 216 5.66 17.47 21.15
N GLN A 217 4.37 17.29 20.88
CA GLN A 217 3.34 17.74 21.82
C GLN A 217 3.38 16.91 23.10
N ALA A 218 3.54 15.58 23.00
CA ALA A 218 3.64 14.72 24.17
C ALA A 218 4.86 15.08 25.06
N SER A 219 5.98 15.47 24.47
CA SER A 219 7.20 15.83 25.21
C SER A 219 7.08 17.08 26.07
N HIS A 220 6.08 17.95 25.85
CA HIS A 220 5.84 19.10 26.73
C HIS A 220 5.31 18.68 28.12
N LYS A 221 4.65 17.53 28.22
CA LYS A 221 4.18 16.93 29.49
C LYS A 221 4.39 15.41 29.45
N PRO A 222 5.65 14.94 29.51
CA PRO A 222 6.03 13.58 29.12
C PRO A 222 5.46 12.50 30.07
N PHE A 223 5.11 12.85 31.30
CA PHE A 223 4.55 11.90 32.27
C PHE A 223 3.03 11.74 32.20
N THR A 224 2.30 12.72 31.64
CA THR A 224 0.82 12.69 31.61
C THR A 224 0.30 12.49 30.20
N ARG A 225 0.78 13.27 29.22
CA ARG A 225 0.24 13.24 27.85
C ARG A 225 0.28 11.87 27.18
N PRO A 226 1.37 11.07 27.28
CA PRO A 226 1.34 9.72 26.73
C PRO A 226 0.30 8.81 27.40
N ARG A 227 0.08 8.96 28.72
CA ARG A 227 -0.93 8.20 29.47
C ARG A 227 -2.34 8.60 29.04
N ASP A 228 -2.60 9.91 28.93
CA ASP A 228 -3.85 10.47 28.44
C ASP A 228 -4.17 9.96 27.02
N LEU A 229 -3.17 9.96 26.12
CA LEU A 229 -3.30 9.45 24.75
C LEU A 229 -3.65 7.96 24.72
N LEU A 230 -3.12 7.18 25.65
CA LEU A 230 -3.36 5.74 25.76
C LEU A 230 -4.60 5.38 26.61
N GLY A 231 -5.27 6.37 27.23
CA GLY A 231 -6.39 6.14 28.13
C GLY A 231 -6.00 5.42 29.43
N ILE A 232 -4.75 5.60 29.88
CA ILE A 232 -4.23 4.96 31.10
C ILE A 232 -4.31 5.97 32.25
N ALA A 233 -5.20 5.72 33.22
CA ALA A 233 -5.30 6.50 34.45
C ALA A 233 -4.02 6.39 35.29
#